data_AF-A0A8X6QHA1-F1
#
_entry.id   AF-A0A8X6QHA1-F1
#
_cell.length_a   1.000
_cell.length_b   1.000
_cell.length_c   1.000
_cell.angle_alpha   90.00
_cell.angle_beta   90.00
_cell.angle_gamma   90.00
#
_symmetry.space_group_name_H-M   'P 1'
#
loop_
_entity.id
_entity.type
_entity.pdbx_description
1 polymer ?
#
loop_
_entity_poly.entity_id
_entity_poly.type
_entity_poly.pdbx_seq_one_letter_code
_entity_poly.pdbx_strand_id
1 'polypeptide(L)'
;IGVSSVPSICAHMQVIEYYTLTINNPYGKFIGVPCNSYRSFKNNTCTVTGPNVTMGFDLEESITPEDLNKGHSRKYYLDTTAYYPFVK
;
A
#
# COMPACT_ATOMS: atom_id res chain seq x y z
N ILE A 1 -21.61 5.74 -9.03
CA ILE A 1 -21.79 4.31 -9.40
C ILE A 1 -20.44 3.84 -9.91
N GLY A 2 -19.65 3.18 -9.06
CA GLY A 2 -18.31 2.69 -9.42
C GLY A 2 -18.32 1.17 -9.37
N VAL A 3 -18.29 0.52 -10.53
CA VAL A 3 -18.15 -0.95 -10.62
C VAL A 3 -16.68 -1.26 -10.90
N SER A 4 -16.06 -2.12 -10.09
CA SER A 4 -14.74 -2.66 -10.40
C SER A 4 -14.86 -3.50 -11.68
N SER A 5 -14.15 -3.09 -12.73
CA SER A 5 -14.38 -3.55 -14.10
C SER A 5 -13.57 -4.80 -14.47
N VAL A 6 -13.08 -5.57 -13.50
CA VAL A 6 -11.93 -6.41 -13.79
C VAL A 6 -12.23 -7.92 -13.67
N PRO A 7 -12.19 -8.70 -14.78
CA PRO A 7 -12.10 -10.17 -14.81
C PRO A 7 -10.63 -10.63 -14.94
N SER A 8 -10.18 -11.73 -14.30
CA SER A 8 -8.84 -12.42 -14.30
C SER A 8 -7.53 -11.63 -14.61
N ILE A 9 -7.51 -10.84 -15.69
CA ILE A 9 -6.73 -9.60 -15.89
C ILE A 9 -6.90 -8.62 -14.68
N CYS A 10 -8.00 -8.77 -13.95
CA CYS A 10 -8.12 -8.90 -12.49
C CYS A 10 -7.24 -8.02 -11.60
N ALA A 11 -6.41 -8.76 -10.88
CA ALA A 11 -5.41 -8.25 -9.98
C ALA A 11 -4.31 -7.45 -10.69
N HIS A 12 -4.09 -7.64 -11.99
CA HIS A 12 -3.06 -6.88 -12.71
C HIS A 12 -3.50 -5.42 -12.92
N MET A 13 -4.73 -5.18 -13.36
CA MET A 13 -5.23 -3.81 -13.59
C MET A 13 -5.52 -3.06 -12.28
N GLN A 14 -5.70 -3.77 -11.17
CA GLN A 14 -5.91 -3.14 -9.85
C GLN A 14 -4.76 -2.20 -9.47
N VAL A 15 -3.53 -2.44 -9.92
CA VAL A 15 -2.40 -1.54 -9.62
C VAL A 15 -2.63 -0.14 -10.19
N ILE A 16 -3.25 -0.03 -11.37
CA ILE A 16 -3.55 1.25 -12.03
C ILE A 16 -4.66 1.97 -11.26
N GLU A 17 -5.70 1.24 -10.83
CA GLU A 17 -6.79 1.80 -10.04
C GLU A 17 -6.29 2.33 -8.69
N TYR A 18 -5.49 1.53 -7.97
CA TYR A 18 -4.88 1.94 -6.71
C TYR A 18 -3.97 3.15 -6.89
N TYR A 19 -3.07 3.14 -7.87
CA TYR A 19 -2.16 4.26 -8.10
C TYR A 19 -2.92 5.54 -8.45
N THR A 20 -3.93 5.46 -9.31
CA THR A 20 -4.74 6.63 -9.71
C THR A 20 -5.40 7.31 -8.51
N LEU A 21 -5.88 6.52 -7.54
CA LEU A 21 -6.49 7.05 -6.32
C LEU A 21 -5.49 7.76 -5.39
N THR A 22 -4.21 7.39 -5.47
CA THR A 22 -3.15 7.97 -4.62
C THR A 22 -2.69 9.36 -5.07
N ILE A 23 -3.02 9.79 -6.29
CA ILE A 23 -2.54 11.08 -6.85
C ILE A 23 -3.16 12.27 -6.12
N ASN A 24 -4.48 12.22 -5.87
CA ASN A 24 -5.22 13.33 -5.26
C ASN A 24 -5.74 12.98 -3.85
N ASN A 25 -5.62 11.72 -3.42
CA ASN A 25 -6.09 11.17 -2.14
C ASN A 25 -7.47 11.68 -1.64
N PRO A 26 -8.51 11.82 -2.49
CA PRO A 26 -9.79 12.39 -2.05
C PRO A 26 -10.52 11.53 -1.00
N TYR A 27 -10.10 10.27 -0.83
CA TYR A 27 -10.71 9.29 0.08
C TYR A 27 -9.76 8.82 1.18
N GLY A 28 -8.61 9.49 1.38
CA GLY A 28 -7.58 9.11 2.33
C GLY A 28 -6.35 8.46 1.68
N LYS A 29 -5.34 8.16 2.50
CA LYS A 29 -4.05 7.62 2.07
C LYS A 29 -3.98 6.11 2.28
N PHE A 30 -3.36 5.41 1.33
CA PHE A 30 -3.07 3.98 1.46
C PHE A 30 -1.79 3.78 2.26
N ILE A 31 -1.91 3.48 3.55
CA ILE A 31 -0.76 3.38 4.45
C ILE A 31 -0.24 1.94 4.51
N GLY A 32 0.99 1.74 4.04
CA GLY A 32 1.74 0.49 4.10
C GLY A 32 2.54 0.36 5.39
N VAL A 33 2.44 -0.81 6.02
CA VAL A 33 3.18 -1.16 7.25
C VAL A 33 4.39 -2.02 6.89
N PRO A 34 5.60 -1.68 7.36
CA PRO A 34 6.78 -2.52 7.13
C PRO A 34 6.59 -3.87 7.82
N CYS A 35 6.70 -4.96 7.05
CA CYS A 35 6.61 -6.30 7.60
C CYS A 35 7.51 -7.27 6.83
N ASN A 36 7.89 -8.40 7.44
CA ASN A 36 8.70 -9.44 6.81
C ASN A 36 7.89 -10.29 5.80
N SER A 37 6.58 -10.45 6.05
CA SER A 37 5.67 -11.19 5.17
C SER A 37 4.22 -10.75 5.37
N TYR A 38 3.36 -10.98 4.37
CA TYR A 38 1.92 -10.72 4.49
C TYR A 38 1.29 -11.58 5.60
N ARG A 39 1.74 -12.82 5.79
CA ARG A 39 1.26 -13.68 6.88
C ARG A 39 1.57 -13.08 8.26
N SER A 40 2.78 -12.56 8.45
CA SER A 40 3.14 -11.86 9.70
C SER A 40 2.35 -10.57 9.89
N PHE A 41 2.07 -9.83 8.81
CA PHE A 41 1.19 -8.66 8.84
C PHE A 41 -0.21 -9.02 9.32
N LYS A 42 -0.83 -10.07 8.75
CA LYS A 42 -2.16 -10.53 9.17
C LYS A 42 -2.21 -11.05 10.62
N ASN A 43 -1.10 -11.60 11.11
CA ASN A 43 -0.99 -12.13 12.46
C ASN A 43 -0.47 -11.11 13.49
N ASN A 44 -0.21 -9.86 13.11
CA ASN A 44 0.44 -8.84 13.95
C ASN A 44 1.79 -9.30 14.56
N THR A 45 2.59 -10.06 13.80
CA THR A 45 3.91 -10.59 14.21
C THR A 45 5.07 -10.03 13.38
N CYS A 46 4.96 -8.79 12.92
CA CYS A 46 6.02 -8.12 12.17
C CYS A 46 7.25 -7.89 13.05
N THR A 47 8.41 -8.38 12.61
CA THR A 47 9.68 -8.26 13.34
C THR A 47 10.61 -7.19 12.78
N VAL A 48 10.24 -6.59 11.64
CA VAL A 48 11.02 -5.56 10.97
C VAL A 48 10.60 -4.17 11.45
N THR A 49 11.56 -3.24 11.45
CA THR A 49 11.37 -1.86 11.86
C THR A 49 11.42 -0.93 10.64
N GLY A 50 10.76 0.23 10.77
CA GLY A 50 10.73 1.28 9.75
C GLY A 50 9.49 2.17 9.93
N PRO A 51 9.46 3.34 9.29
CA PRO A 51 8.25 4.16 9.24
C PRO A 51 7.16 3.47 8.40
N ASN A 52 5.91 3.80 8.67
CA ASN A 52 4.84 3.51 7.71
C ASN A 52 5.00 4.40 6.49
N VAL A 53 4.64 3.90 5.31
CA VAL A 53 4.80 4.62 4.04
C VAL A 53 3.46 4.77 3.32
N THR A 54 3.33 5.78 2.48
CA THR A 54 2.17 5.93 1.59
C THR A 54 2.43 5.13 0.33
N MET A 55 1.52 4.24 -0.03
CA MET A 55 1.55 3.55 -1.32
C MET A 55 1.20 4.54 -2.45
N GLY A 56 1.91 4.45 -3.57
CA GLY A 56 1.57 5.20 -4.79
C GLY A 56 2.31 6.52 -4.92
N PHE A 57 1.61 7.56 -5.38
CA PHE A 57 2.20 8.83 -5.81
C PHE A 57 3.03 9.53 -4.72
N ASP A 58 2.52 9.59 -3.49
CA ASP A 58 3.19 10.27 -2.37
C ASP A 58 4.23 9.38 -1.64
N LEU A 59 4.73 8.31 -2.26
CA LEU A 59 5.69 7.41 -1.61
C LEU A 59 6.95 8.17 -1.19
N GLU A 60 7.51 8.98 -2.07
CA GLU A 60 8.76 9.73 -1.85
C GLU A 60 8.63 10.78 -0.72
N GLU A 61 7.42 11.29 -0.47
CA GLU A 61 7.16 12.19 0.66
C GLU A 61 7.11 11.44 2.01
N SER A 62 6.79 10.14 1.96
CA SER A 62 6.58 9.32 3.16
C SER A 62 7.81 8.55 3.65
N ILE A 63 8.89 8.54 2.87
CA ILE A 63 10.13 7.84 3.23
C ILE A 63 11.36 8.64 2.85
N THR A 64 12.31 8.78 3.77
CA THR A 64 13.57 9.47 3.49
C THR A 64 14.60 8.50 2.89
N PRO A 65 15.58 9.00 2.11
CA PRO A 65 16.71 8.20 1.66
C PRO A 65 17.47 7.53 2.83
N GLU A 66 17.50 8.17 3.99
CA GLU A 66 18.12 7.62 5.20
C GLU A 66 17.38 6.37 5.70
N ASP A 67 16.05 6.37 5.64
CA ASP A 67 15.23 5.22 6.06
C ASP A 67 15.42 4.02 5.12
N LEU A 68 15.67 4.25 3.83
CA LEU A 68 15.98 3.20 2.86
C LEU A 68 17.37 2.58 3.08
N ASN A 69 18.30 3.34 3.65
CA ASN A 69 19.69 2.94 3.87
C ASN A 69 19.94 2.30 5.25
N LYS A 70 19.01 2.42 6.21
CA LYS A 70 19.11 1.84 7.57
C LYS A 70 18.85 0.33 7.66
N GLY A 71 18.79 -0.38 6.53
CA GLY A 71 18.47 -1.82 6.52
C GLY A 71 17.01 -2.12 6.91
N HIS A 72 16.12 -1.14 6.84
CA HIS A 72 14.69 -1.30 7.08
C HIS A 72 14.04 -2.23 6.04
N SER A 73 12.83 -2.70 6.38
CA SER A 73 12.07 -3.54 5.45
C SER A 73 11.85 -2.80 4.13
N ARG A 74 12.20 -3.46 3.02
CA ARG A 74 11.80 -3.03 1.67
C ARG A 74 10.42 -3.55 1.27
N LYS A 75 9.74 -4.26 2.19
CA LYS A 75 8.42 -4.83 1.99
C LYS A 75 7.43 -4.16 2.93
N TYR A 76 6.39 -3.61 2.33
CA TYR A 76 5.28 -2.96 3.01
C TYR A 76 4.00 -3.68 2.64
N TYR A 77 3.10 -3.81 3.60
CA TYR A 77 1.83 -4.51 3.43
C TYR A 77 0.69 -3.64 3.94
N LEU A 78 -0.42 -3.68 3.21
CA LEU A 78 -1.68 -3.07 3.60
C LEU A 78 -2.82 -3.92 3.03
N ASP A 79 -4.01 -3.80 3.61
CA ASP A 79 -5.22 -4.38 3.05
C ASP A 79 -6.04 -3.28 2.40
N THR A 80 -6.54 -3.52 1.19
CA THR A 80 -7.57 -2.70 0.55
C THR A 80 -8.95 -3.28 0.81
N THR A 81 -10.00 -2.50 0.56
CA THR A 81 -11.37 -3.03 0.49
C THR A 81 -11.64 -3.61 -0.90
N ALA A 82 -12.68 -4.44 -1.02
CA ALA A 82 -13.04 -5.07 -2.30
C ALA A 82 -13.73 -4.11 -3.29
N TYR A 83 -14.10 -2.91 -2.84
CA TYR A 83 -14.93 -1.97 -3.60
C TYR A 83 -14.30 -0.59 -3.64
N TYR A 84 -14.44 0.09 -4.77
CA TYR A 84 -14.00 1.49 -4.91
C TYR A 84 -14.54 2.33 -3.74
N PRO A 85 -13.72 3.19 -3.10
CA PRO A 85 -12.37 3.63 -3.49
C PRO A 85 -11.22 2.78 -2.91
N PHE A 86 -11.47 1.55 -2.44
CA PHE A 86 -10.45 0.59 -1.99
C PHE A 86 -9.62 0.98 -0.75
N VAL A 87 -9.62 2.25 -0.34
CA VAL A 87 -9.05 2.74 0.93
C VAL A 87 -9.85 2.16 2.11
N LYS A 88 -9.15 1.83 3.19
CA LYS A 88 -9.72 1.40 4.48
C LYS A 88 -9.79 2.54 5.48
#